data_AF-A0A2T6LHR4-F1
#
_entry.id   AF-A0A2T6LHR4-F1
#
_cell.length_a   1.000
_cell.length_b   1.000
_cell.length_c   1.000
_cell.angle_alpha   90.00
_cell.angle_beta   90.00
_cell.angle_gamma   90.00
#
_symmetry.space_group_name_H-M   'P 1'
#
loop_
_entity.id
_entity.type
_entity.pdbx_description
1 polymer ?
#
loop_
_entity_poly.entity_id
_entity_poly.type
_entity_poly.pdbx_seq_one_letter_code
_entity_poly.pdbx_strand_id
1 'polypeptide(L)'
;MFADRANLFHMENTQRPTATEATRPNGIVERLLADKHSLPLSIALHLVPGALIVAVYALIAAPFIRAIDAPIFAAWAIALAVVLFPIQFGLLWLGRKRTGRYSLRGVLHYLDKPFSRGKITAIGIGLMVYMTVVSFSLVPLDTLVYDAAFTWIQYEGAGPSATTYLDGYSQQSLIITLLICLPFTGFTLPLIEEYYFRGFLLPRLPQLGKWAPLFNTVLFSVYHFWAPWTVLSKIVFLLPGVWFVWWKHDIRASIWMHPGSALLATTGGLIAVSMGLM
;
A
#
# COMPACT_ATOMS: atom_id res chain seq x y z
N MET A 1 58.51 53.29 35.93
CA MET A 1 57.26 53.82 35.36
C MET A 1 56.24 52.70 35.49
N PHE A 2 55.41 52.79 36.53
CA PHE A 2 54.49 51.72 36.95
C PHE A 2 53.11 51.96 36.34
N ALA A 3 52.48 50.86 35.93
CA ALA A 3 51.16 50.80 35.32
C ALA A 3 50.01 50.86 36.35
N ASP A 4 48.92 51.49 35.89
CA ASP A 4 47.48 51.29 36.14
C ASP A 4 46.96 50.66 37.43
N ARG A 5 45.95 51.34 38.01
CA ARG A 5 44.78 50.69 38.64
C ARG A 5 43.57 51.63 38.81
N ALA A 6 42.39 51.00 38.63
CA ALA A 6 41.06 51.30 39.19
C ALA A 6 40.15 52.25 38.37
N ASN A 7 39.06 51.74 37.76
CA ASN A 7 37.69 51.60 38.32
C ASN A 7 36.79 52.75 37.79
N LEU A 8 35.53 52.67 37.37
CA LEU A 8 34.39 51.75 37.33
C LEU A 8 33.57 52.17 36.07
N PHE A 9 32.79 51.38 35.34
CA PHE A 9 31.48 50.82 35.73
C PHE A 9 31.05 49.80 34.66
N HIS A 10 30.71 48.60 35.13
CA HIS A 10 30.15 47.50 34.33
C HIS A 10 28.66 47.41 34.69
N MET A 11 27.75 47.64 33.74
CA MET A 11 26.36 47.16 33.83
C MET A 11 26.15 46.16 32.71
N GLU A 12 26.24 44.88 33.09
CA GLU A 12 26.04 43.74 32.21
C GLU A 12 24.55 43.38 32.21
N ASN A 13 23.86 43.66 31.11
CA ASN A 13 22.48 43.24 30.89
C ASN A 13 22.48 41.81 30.33
N THR A 14 22.55 40.80 31.21
CA THR A 14 22.45 39.39 30.82
C THR A 14 20.99 38.96 30.75
N GLN A 15 20.33 39.24 29.62
CA GLN A 15 19.16 38.46 29.23
C GLN A 15 19.61 37.02 28.95
N ARG A 16 19.25 36.09 29.85
CA ARG A 16 19.31 34.65 29.58
C ARG A 16 18.50 34.35 28.31
N PRO A 17 19.01 33.59 27.33
CA PRO A 17 18.15 32.97 26.35
C PRO A 17 17.24 32.01 27.12
N THR A 18 15.93 32.26 27.09
CA THR A 18 14.93 31.25 27.38
C THR A 18 15.25 30.03 26.55
N ALA A 19 15.74 28.98 27.20
CA ALA A 19 15.84 27.66 26.60
C ALA A 19 14.42 27.29 26.16
N THR A 20 14.17 27.41 24.86
CA THR A 20 13.02 26.80 24.23
C THR A 20 13.06 25.35 24.64
N GLU A 21 12.05 24.91 25.41
CA GLU A 21 11.81 23.50 25.69
C GLU A 21 11.90 22.75 24.37
N ALA A 22 13.00 22.04 24.17
CA ALA A 22 13.13 21.08 23.10
C ALA A 22 12.10 19.99 23.40
N THR A 23 10.91 20.13 22.82
CA THR A 23 9.89 19.08 22.76
C THR A 23 10.60 17.80 22.41
N ARG A 24 10.67 16.85 23.36
CA ARG A 24 11.25 15.53 23.14
C ARG A 24 10.66 14.98 21.84
N PRO A 25 11.47 14.61 20.83
CA PRO A 25 10.94 14.06 19.60
C PRO A 25 10.08 12.84 19.93
N ASN A 26 8.88 12.76 19.38
CA ASN A 26 8.01 11.60 19.53
C ASN A 26 8.76 10.36 19.05
N GLY A 27 9.17 9.46 19.96
CA GLY A 27 9.98 8.28 19.60
C GLY A 27 9.34 7.39 18.53
N ILE A 28 8.02 7.42 18.38
CA ILE A 28 7.30 6.71 17.30
C ILE A 28 7.60 7.32 15.92
N VAL A 29 7.60 8.66 15.80
CA VAL A 29 7.86 9.35 14.52
C VAL A 29 9.28 9.06 14.05
N GLU A 30 10.25 9.17 14.96
CA GLU A 30 11.65 8.88 14.67
C GLU A 30 11.84 7.42 14.22
N ARG A 31 11.24 6.47 14.95
CA ARG A 31 11.28 5.04 14.59
C ARG A 31 10.66 4.77 13.21
N LEU A 32 9.53 5.38 12.89
CA LEU A 32 8.87 5.20 11.60
C LEU A 32 9.66 5.85 10.46
N LEU A 33 10.26 7.02 10.69
CA LEU A 33 11.03 7.74 9.67
C LEU A 33 12.46 7.24 9.50
N ALA A 34 12.98 6.44 10.43
CA ALA A 34 14.32 5.87 10.37
C ALA A 34 14.60 5.19 9.01
N ASP A 35 15.83 5.33 8.53
CA ASP A 35 16.28 4.74 7.26
C ASP A 35 16.33 3.21 7.31
N LYS A 36 16.31 2.63 8.52
CA LYS A 36 16.33 1.19 8.76
C LYS A 36 15.27 0.84 9.81
N HIS A 37 14.34 -0.04 9.44
CA HIS A 37 13.43 -0.67 10.38
C HIS A 37 14.01 -1.99 10.89
N SER A 38 13.68 -2.34 12.14
CA SER A 38 13.90 -3.70 12.64
C SER A 38 12.97 -4.66 11.90
N LEU A 39 13.39 -5.93 11.74
CA LEU A 39 12.56 -6.92 11.06
C LEU A 39 11.18 -7.11 11.72
N PRO A 40 11.04 -7.18 13.06
CA PRO A 40 9.71 -7.27 13.68
C PRO A 40 8.82 -6.07 13.38
N LEU A 41 9.38 -4.85 13.38
CA LEU A 41 8.63 -3.66 13.02
C LEU A 41 8.18 -3.72 11.56
N SER A 42 9.08 -4.08 10.64
CA SER A 42 8.72 -4.23 9.23
C SER A 42 7.63 -5.28 9.05
N ILE A 43 7.76 -6.47 9.66
CA ILE A 43 6.73 -7.52 9.58
C ILE A 43 5.38 -6.99 10.08
N ALA A 44 5.36 -6.35 11.25
CA ALA A 44 4.13 -5.77 11.81
C ALA A 44 3.52 -4.72 10.87
N LEU A 45 4.33 -3.79 10.34
CA LEU A 45 3.86 -2.76 9.42
C LEU A 45 3.33 -3.34 8.10
N HIS A 46 3.83 -4.49 7.65
CA HIS A 46 3.26 -5.13 6.46
C HIS A 46 1.95 -5.86 6.76
N LEU A 47 1.89 -6.62 7.87
CA LEU A 47 0.80 -7.55 8.11
C LEU A 47 -0.38 -6.95 8.87
N VAL A 48 -0.16 -6.04 9.83
CA VAL A 48 -1.24 -5.44 10.63
C VAL A 48 -2.32 -4.79 9.76
N PRO A 49 -2.00 -4.02 8.71
CA PRO A 49 -3.03 -3.47 7.81
C PRO A 49 -3.96 -4.54 7.22
N GLY A 50 -3.41 -5.69 6.84
CA GLY A 50 -4.18 -6.79 6.24
C GLY A 50 -5.15 -7.41 7.25
N ALA A 51 -4.67 -7.64 8.47
CA ALA A 51 -5.50 -8.16 9.55
C ALA A 51 -6.63 -7.18 9.90
N LEU A 52 -6.35 -5.87 9.90
CA LEU A 52 -7.36 -4.83 10.10
C LEU A 52 -8.39 -4.81 8.97
N ILE A 53 -7.99 -5.02 7.71
CA ILE A 53 -8.94 -5.09 6.58
C ILE A 53 -9.91 -6.25 6.77
N VAL A 54 -9.40 -7.45 7.11
CA VAL A 54 -10.27 -8.61 7.38
C VAL A 54 -11.20 -8.34 8.56
N ALA A 55 -10.71 -7.73 9.64
CA ALA A 55 -11.52 -7.38 10.79
C ALA A 55 -12.63 -6.37 10.43
N VAL A 56 -12.31 -5.30 9.70
CA VAL A 56 -13.29 -4.31 9.24
C VAL A 56 -14.31 -4.94 8.28
N TYR A 57 -13.86 -5.80 7.37
CA TYR A 57 -14.75 -6.55 6.49
C TYR A 57 -15.75 -7.37 7.31
N ALA A 58 -15.27 -8.22 8.22
CA ALA A 58 -16.10 -9.16 8.96
C ALA A 58 -17.05 -8.47 9.96
N LEU A 59 -16.56 -7.43 10.66
CA LEU A 59 -17.29 -6.82 11.78
C LEU A 59 -18.16 -5.63 11.36
N ILE A 60 -17.88 -4.99 10.22
CA ILE A 60 -18.52 -3.73 9.83
C ILE A 60 -19.06 -3.81 8.40
N ALA A 61 -18.18 -4.02 7.42
CA ALA A 61 -18.53 -3.81 6.02
C ALA A 61 -19.47 -4.89 5.47
N ALA A 62 -19.19 -6.17 5.72
CA ALA A 62 -20.03 -7.27 5.24
C ALA A 62 -21.42 -7.27 5.89
N PRO A 63 -21.58 -7.11 7.24
CA PRO A 63 -22.89 -6.95 7.84
C PRO A 63 -23.70 -5.78 7.26
N PHE A 64 -23.05 -4.64 7.04
CA PHE A 64 -23.70 -3.45 6.48
C PHE A 64 -24.18 -3.67 5.03
N ILE A 65 -23.31 -4.22 4.18
CA ILE A 65 -23.62 -4.47 2.76
C ILE A 65 -24.72 -5.51 2.59
N ARG A 66 -24.73 -6.55 3.44
CA ARG A 66 -25.82 -7.54 3.49
C ARG A 66 -27.14 -6.93 3.93
N ALA A 67 -27.14 -6.01 4.90
CA ALA A 67 -28.35 -5.36 5.38
C ALA A 67 -29.05 -4.49 4.31
N ILE A 68 -28.36 -4.15 3.22
CA ILE A 68 -28.90 -3.36 2.10
C ILE A 68 -28.98 -4.17 0.79
N ASP A 69 -28.78 -5.50 0.86
CA ASP A 69 -28.79 -6.43 -0.29
C ASP A 69 -27.90 -5.98 -1.47
N ALA A 70 -26.74 -5.38 -1.16
CA ALA A 70 -25.78 -4.92 -2.17
C ALA A 70 -24.68 -5.98 -2.44
N PRO A 71 -24.05 -5.95 -3.63
CA PRO A 71 -22.97 -6.88 -3.95
C PRO A 71 -21.80 -6.85 -2.95
N ILE A 72 -21.41 -8.03 -2.45
CA ILE A 72 -20.41 -8.19 -1.40
C ILE A 72 -19.04 -7.57 -1.75
N PHE A 73 -18.75 -7.37 -3.03
CA PHE A 73 -17.57 -6.64 -3.49
C PHE A 73 -17.44 -5.24 -2.86
N ALA A 74 -18.56 -4.55 -2.63
CA ALA A 74 -18.58 -3.26 -1.96
C ALA A 74 -18.05 -3.32 -0.52
N ALA A 75 -18.25 -4.45 0.18
CA ALA A 75 -17.76 -4.62 1.55
C ALA A 75 -16.23 -4.65 1.59
N TRP A 76 -15.58 -5.29 0.60
CA TRP A 76 -14.13 -5.27 0.46
C TRP A 76 -13.61 -3.87 0.14
N ALA A 77 -14.29 -3.14 -0.75
CA ALA A 77 -13.92 -1.76 -1.06
C ALA A 77 -13.98 -0.84 0.17
N ILE A 78 -15.03 -0.97 0.99
CA ILE A 78 -15.18 -0.25 2.26
C ILE A 78 -14.05 -0.63 3.23
N ALA A 79 -13.80 -1.92 3.43
CA ALA A 79 -12.78 -2.39 4.37
C ALA A 79 -11.38 -1.89 4.00
N LEU A 80 -11.02 -1.97 2.71
CA LEU A 80 -9.77 -1.42 2.20
C LEU A 80 -9.70 0.09 2.40
N ALA A 81 -10.75 0.84 2.07
CA ALA A 81 -10.79 2.29 2.23
C ALA A 81 -10.60 2.72 3.69
N VAL A 82 -11.31 2.09 4.62
CA VAL A 82 -11.24 2.37 6.06
C VAL A 82 -9.84 2.16 6.63
N VAL A 83 -9.04 1.25 6.07
CA VAL A 83 -7.67 0.99 6.54
C VAL A 83 -6.61 1.78 5.77
N LEU A 84 -6.71 1.83 4.44
CA LEU A 84 -5.68 2.44 3.59
C LEU A 84 -5.70 3.97 3.63
N PHE A 85 -6.87 4.62 3.71
CA PHE A 85 -6.91 6.08 3.82
C PHE A 85 -6.22 6.59 5.09
N PRO A 86 -6.46 6.03 6.29
CA PRO A 86 -5.68 6.37 7.49
C PRO A 86 -4.18 6.16 7.34
N ILE A 87 -3.74 5.10 6.66
CA ILE A 87 -2.31 4.88 6.36
C ILE A 87 -1.77 6.02 5.49
N GLN A 88 -2.48 6.39 4.43
CA GLN A 88 -2.13 7.51 3.56
C GLN A 88 -2.06 8.83 4.35
N PHE A 89 -3.02 9.11 5.23
CA PHE A 89 -2.99 10.28 6.11
C PHE A 89 -1.82 10.22 7.09
N GLY A 90 -1.49 9.03 7.62
CA GLY A 90 -0.32 8.79 8.45
C GLY A 90 0.98 9.15 7.73
N LEU A 91 1.14 8.75 6.46
CA LEU A 91 2.29 9.12 5.63
C LEU A 91 2.39 10.64 5.43
N LEU A 92 1.27 11.32 5.15
CA LEU A 92 1.24 12.78 5.02
C LEU A 92 1.56 13.49 6.35
N TRP A 93 1.08 12.95 7.46
CA TRP A 93 1.40 13.45 8.80
C TRP A 93 2.88 13.28 9.14
N LEU A 94 3.49 12.13 8.82
CA LEU A 94 4.93 11.92 8.93
C LEU A 94 5.70 12.94 8.10
N GLY A 95 5.19 13.27 6.90
CA GLY A 95 5.76 14.32 6.05
C GLY A 95 5.70 15.70 6.69
N ARG A 96 4.58 16.02 7.34
CA ARG A 96 4.45 17.25 8.13
C ARG A 96 5.43 17.27 9.29
N LYS A 97 5.64 16.15 9.97
CA LYS A 97 6.63 16.06 11.06
C LYS A 97 8.07 16.21 10.57
N ARG A 98 8.40 15.72 9.37
CA ARG A 98 9.75 15.81 8.81
C ARG A 98 10.06 17.16 8.14
N THR A 99 9.07 17.76 7.46
CA THR A 99 9.29 18.91 6.55
C THR A 99 8.44 20.13 6.87
N GLY A 100 7.54 20.05 7.86
CA GLY A 100 6.59 21.11 8.20
C GLY A 100 5.33 21.14 7.32
N ARG A 101 5.27 20.38 6.22
CA ARG A 101 4.13 20.37 5.28
C ARG A 101 3.55 18.97 5.10
N TYR A 102 2.22 18.87 4.93
CA TYR A 102 1.58 17.62 4.53
C TYR A 102 2.04 17.23 3.12
N SER A 103 2.97 16.29 3.04
CA SER A 103 3.55 15.85 1.78
C SER A 103 4.10 14.44 1.91
N LEU A 104 4.05 13.68 0.82
CA LEU A 104 4.75 12.40 0.73
C LEU A 104 6.25 12.59 0.45
N ARG A 105 6.67 13.79 0.05
CA ARG A 105 8.06 14.11 -0.26
C ARG A 105 8.89 14.09 1.02
N GLY A 106 10.00 13.35 0.99
CA GLY A 106 10.85 13.12 2.16
C GLY A 106 10.34 11.99 3.08
N VAL A 107 9.17 11.41 2.82
CA VAL A 107 8.70 10.19 3.51
C VAL A 107 8.89 8.97 2.61
N LEU A 108 8.50 9.12 1.33
CA LEU A 108 8.69 8.12 0.31
C LEU A 108 10.08 8.22 -0.32
N HIS A 109 10.63 7.06 -0.68
CA HIS A 109 11.84 6.91 -1.48
C HIS A 109 11.51 6.26 -2.84
N TYR A 110 12.55 5.98 -3.63
CA TYR A 110 12.42 5.47 -5.01
C TYR A 110 11.64 6.42 -5.92
N LEU A 111 11.92 7.72 -5.77
CA LEU A 111 11.35 8.82 -6.54
C LEU A 111 12.38 9.50 -7.45
N ASP A 112 13.49 8.81 -7.75
CA ASP A 112 14.69 9.37 -8.41
C ASP A 112 14.43 9.70 -9.88
N LYS A 113 13.43 9.02 -10.48
CA LYS A 113 12.97 9.21 -11.87
C LYS A 113 14.12 9.14 -12.91
N PRO A 114 14.96 8.08 -12.91
CA PRO A 114 16.08 7.96 -13.85
C PRO A 114 15.65 7.76 -15.32
N PHE A 115 14.37 7.49 -15.57
CA PHE A 115 13.83 7.29 -16.91
C PHE A 115 12.93 8.44 -17.36
N SER A 116 12.99 8.74 -18.67
CA SER A 116 12.04 9.63 -19.34
C SER A 116 10.60 9.11 -19.21
N ARG A 117 9.61 10.01 -19.35
CA ARG A 117 8.18 9.64 -19.23
C ARG A 117 7.79 8.55 -20.22
N GLY A 118 8.22 8.64 -21.49
CA GLY A 118 7.91 7.61 -22.49
C GLY A 118 8.55 6.26 -22.15
N LYS A 119 9.81 6.24 -21.72
CA LYS A 119 10.52 4.99 -21.37
C LYS A 119 9.91 4.30 -20.16
N ILE A 120 9.61 5.04 -19.09
CA ILE A 120 8.97 4.44 -17.90
C ILE A 120 7.54 3.99 -18.18
N THR A 121 6.81 4.68 -19.07
CA THR A 121 5.48 4.23 -19.52
C THR A 121 5.58 2.92 -20.29
N ALA A 122 6.52 2.78 -21.22
CA ALA A 122 6.69 1.53 -21.97
C ALA A 122 7.08 0.35 -21.05
N ILE A 123 8.00 0.57 -20.10
CA ILE A 123 8.37 -0.42 -19.08
C ILE A 123 7.15 -0.77 -18.22
N GLY A 124 6.41 0.25 -17.76
CA GLY A 124 5.22 0.10 -16.95
C GLY A 124 4.12 -0.71 -17.64
N ILE A 125 3.85 -0.44 -18.92
CA ILE A 125 2.91 -1.22 -19.74
C ILE A 125 3.39 -2.66 -19.87
N GLY A 126 4.68 -2.90 -20.13
CA GLY A 126 5.23 -4.25 -20.19
C GLY A 126 5.04 -5.03 -18.89
N LEU A 127 5.29 -4.39 -17.74
CA LEU A 127 5.05 -4.98 -16.42
C LEU A 127 3.56 -5.20 -16.13
N MET A 128 2.70 -4.28 -16.54
CA MET A 128 1.24 -4.40 -16.42
C MET A 128 0.71 -5.59 -17.24
N VAL A 129 1.15 -5.74 -18.49
CA VAL A 129 0.82 -6.90 -19.33
C VAL A 129 1.34 -8.18 -18.70
N TYR A 130 2.59 -8.19 -18.22
CA TYR A 130 3.16 -9.32 -17.50
C TYR A 130 2.30 -9.72 -16.29
N MET A 131 1.99 -8.77 -15.40
CA MET A 131 1.21 -9.02 -14.19
C MET A 131 -0.16 -9.60 -14.56
N THR A 132 -0.86 -8.99 -15.51
CA THR A 132 -2.17 -9.45 -15.97
C THR A 132 -2.11 -10.87 -16.53
N VAL A 133 -1.25 -11.13 -17.54
CA VAL A 133 -1.16 -12.44 -18.20
C VAL A 133 -0.73 -13.55 -17.23
N VAL A 134 0.26 -13.27 -16.38
CA VAL A 134 0.77 -14.26 -15.43
C VAL A 134 -0.26 -14.52 -14.33
N SER A 135 -0.96 -13.50 -13.84
CA SER A 135 -2.04 -13.70 -12.85
C SER A 135 -3.15 -14.60 -13.38
N PHE A 136 -3.61 -14.40 -14.62
CA PHE A 136 -4.62 -15.27 -15.24
C PHE A 136 -4.11 -16.70 -15.46
N SER A 137 -2.84 -16.85 -15.84
CA SER A 137 -2.23 -18.16 -16.08
C SER A 137 -2.03 -18.97 -14.79
N LEU A 138 -2.05 -18.32 -13.63
CA LEU A 138 -1.89 -18.95 -12.32
C LEU A 138 -3.21 -19.25 -11.61
N VAL A 139 -4.37 -18.91 -12.20
CA VAL A 139 -5.68 -19.29 -11.65
C VAL A 139 -5.80 -20.79 -11.36
N PRO A 140 -5.34 -21.72 -12.23
CA PRO A 140 -5.39 -23.16 -11.91
C PRO A 140 -4.56 -23.54 -10.67
N LEU A 141 -3.45 -22.85 -10.42
CA LEU A 141 -2.65 -23.04 -9.21
C LEU A 141 -3.43 -22.54 -7.98
N ASP A 142 -4.03 -21.35 -8.06
CA ASP A 142 -4.83 -20.78 -6.98
C ASP A 142 -6.02 -21.69 -6.62
N THR A 143 -6.69 -22.25 -7.63
CA THR A 143 -7.76 -23.26 -7.45
C THR A 143 -7.24 -24.51 -6.77
N LEU A 144 -6.13 -25.09 -7.24
CA LEU A 144 -5.55 -26.29 -6.65
C LEU A 144 -5.19 -26.08 -5.17
N VAL A 145 -4.59 -24.93 -4.84
CA VAL A 145 -4.22 -24.60 -3.47
C VAL A 145 -5.46 -24.37 -2.61
N TYR A 146 -6.49 -23.70 -3.13
CA TYR A 146 -7.76 -23.50 -2.44
C TYR A 146 -8.43 -24.84 -2.10
N ASP A 147 -8.62 -25.69 -3.10
CA ASP A 147 -9.30 -26.99 -2.97
C ASP A 147 -8.56 -27.94 -2.03
N ALA A 148 -7.23 -27.91 -2.05
CA ALA A 148 -6.41 -28.79 -1.21
C ALA A 148 -6.33 -28.36 0.25
N ALA A 149 -6.38 -27.05 0.56
CA ALA A 149 -5.98 -26.56 1.88
C ALA A 149 -6.86 -25.45 2.49
N PHE A 150 -7.74 -24.80 1.72
CA PHE A 150 -8.48 -23.61 2.17
C PHE A 150 -9.99 -23.68 1.98
N THR A 151 -10.55 -24.85 1.65
CA THR A 151 -12.01 -25.08 1.57
C THR A 151 -12.76 -24.83 2.88
N TRP A 152 -12.06 -24.72 4.02
CA TRP A 152 -12.67 -24.34 5.30
C TRP A 152 -12.90 -22.82 5.44
N ILE A 153 -12.34 -21.98 4.54
CA ILE A 153 -12.59 -20.54 4.49
C ILE A 153 -13.83 -20.28 3.64
N GLN A 154 -14.94 -19.90 4.28
CA GLN A 154 -16.27 -19.86 3.66
C GLN A 154 -16.97 -18.51 3.89
N TYR A 155 -16.35 -17.41 3.44
CA TYR A 155 -17.04 -16.11 3.37
C TYR A 155 -17.57 -15.88 1.96
N GLU A 156 -18.53 -14.97 1.80
CA GLU A 156 -19.15 -14.69 0.50
C GLU A 156 -18.16 -13.97 -0.43
N GLY A 157 -17.89 -14.60 -1.58
CA GLY A 157 -16.81 -14.21 -2.49
C GLY A 157 -15.48 -14.92 -2.23
N ALA A 158 -15.40 -15.83 -1.26
CA ALA A 158 -14.31 -16.81 -1.16
C ALA A 158 -14.54 -17.90 -2.21
N GLY A 159 -13.50 -18.23 -2.96
CA GLY A 159 -13.59 -19.27 -3.98
C GLY A 159 -12.38 -19.29 -4.91
N PRO A 160 -12.32 -20.29 -5.78
CA PRO A 160 -11.23 -20.47 -6.74
C PRO A 160 -11.32 -19.50 -7.92
N SER A 161 -12.51 -18.95 -8.22
CA SER A 161 -12.68 -17.99 -9.32
C SER A 161 -12.40 -16.56 -8.87
N ALA A 162 -11.71 -15.82 -9.75
CA ALA A 162 -11.47 -14.39 -9.58
C ALA A 162 -12.77 -13.55 -9.60
N THR A 163 -13.93 -14.13 -9.91
CA THR A 163 -15.21 -13.42 -10.06
C THR A 163 -16.29 -13.90 -9.10
N THR A 164 -16.01 -14.87 -8.21
CA THR A 164 -17.02 -15.46 -7.31
C THR A 164 -17.79 -14.43 -6.48
N TYR A 165 -17.18 -13.28 -6.19
CA TYR A 165 -17.82 -12.18 -5.47
C TYR A 165 -18.89 -11.42 -6.27
N LEU A 166 -19.08 -11.72 -7.55
CA LEU A 166 -20.09 -11.14 -8.44
C LEU A 166 -21.33 -12.04 -8.59
N ASP A 167 -21.22 -13.32 -8.21
CA ASP A 167 -22.26 -14.31 -8.46
C ASP A 167 -23.53 -14.01 -7.65
N GLY A 168 -24.71 -14.26 -8.23
CA GLY A 168 -26.00 -14.14 -7.55
C GLY A 168 -26.61 -12.74 -7.49
N TYR A 169 -25.96 -11.72 -8.06
CA TYR A 169 -26.47 -10.34 -8.10
C TYR A 169 -27.04 -9.96 -9.46
N SER A 170 -28.00 -9.03 -9.47
CA SER A 170 -28.53 -8.50 -10.74
C SER A 170 -27.47 -7.72 -11.52
N GLN A 171 -27.52 -7.77 -12.84
CA GLN A 171 -26.61 -7.03 -13.73
C GLN A 171 -26.56 -5.53 -13.37
N GLN A 172 -27.71 -4.92 -13.09
CA GLN A 172 -27.79 -3.51 -12.71
C GLN A 172 -27.07 -3.22 -11.38
N SER A 173 -27.27 -4.06 -10.37
CA SER A 173 -26.59 -3.94 -9.07
C SER A 173 -25.07 -4.07 -9.21
N LEU A 174 -24.61 -5.00 -10.05
CA LEU A 174 -23.20 -5.18 -10.35
C LEU A 174 -22.59 -3.97 -11.04
N ILE A 175 -23.24 -3.42 -12.07
CA ILE A 175 -22.78 -2.22 -12.78
C ILE A 175 -22.64 -1.04 -11.82
N ILE A 176 -23.66 -0.77 -11.01
CA ILE A 176 -23.64 0.33 -10.03
C ILE A 176 -22.48 0.13 -9.04
N THR A 177 -22.33 -1.08 -8.51
CA THR A 177 -21.27 -1.39 -7.54
C THR A 177 -19.89 -1.22 -8.15
N LEU A 178 -19.68 -1.74 -9.37
CA LEU A 178 -18.41 -1.62 -10.07
C LEU A 178 -18.09 -0.16 -10.40
N LEU A 179 -19.06 0.65 -10.83
CA LEU A 179 -18.87 2.10 -11.06
C LEU A 179 -18.45 2.84 -9.78
N ILE A 180 -19.08 2.53 -8.65
CA ILE A 180 -18.72 3.12 -7.35
C ILE A 180 -17.33 2.67 -6.90
N CYS A 181 -17.00 1.39 -7.05
CA CYS A 181 -15.76 0.81 -6.55
C CYS A 181 -14.56 1.11 -7.45
N LEU A 182 -14.75 1.30 -8.76
CA LEU A 182 -13.69 1.53 -9.75
C LEU A 182 -12.66 2.60 -9.34
N PRO A 183 -13.02 3.83 -8.94
CA PRO A 183 -12.03 4.82 -8.53
C PRO A 183 -11.20 4.37 -7.32
N PHE A 184 -11.79 3.55 -6.44
CA PHE A 184 -11.13 3.05 -5.23
C PHE A 184 -10.32 1.79 -5.52
N THR A 185 -10.98 0.64 -5.68
CA THR A 185 -10.33 -0.66 -5.84
C THR A 185 -9.63 -0.80 -7.18
N GLY A 186 -10.10 -0.09 -8.21
CA GLY A 186 -9.46 -0.06 -9.51
C GLY A 186 -8.21 0.81 -9.55
N PHE A 187 -8.02 1.79 -8.66
CA PHE A 187 -6.84 2.65 -8.75
C PHE A 187 -6.35 3.23 -7.42
N THR A 188 -7.16 4.02 -6.72
CA THR A 188 -6.68 4.79 -5.56
C THR A 188 -6.17 3.92 -4.42
N LEU A 189 -6.84 2.81 -4.11
CA LEU A 189 -6.46 1.91 -3.02
C LEU A 189 -5.14 1.17 -3.35
N PRO A 190 -4.99 0.51 -4.52
CA PRO A 190 -3.70 -0.01 -4.97
C PRO A 190 -2.59 1.04 -5.01
N LEU A 191 -2.90 2.30 -5.35
CA LEU A 191 -1.92 3.37 -5.38
C LEU A 191 -1.39 3.70 -3.98
N ILE A 192 -2.26 3.73 -2.98
CA ILE A 192 -1.87 3.90 -1.57
C ILE A 192 -0.97 2.74 -1.13
N GLU A 193 -1.29 1.52 -1.55
CA GLU A 193 -0.44 0.35 -1.29
C GLU A 193 0.94 0.51 -1.92
N GLU A 194 1.06 1.00 -3.16
CA GLU A 194 2.36 1.28 -3.76
C GLU A 194 3.16 2.30 -2.95
N TYR A 195 2.53 3.42 -2.55
CA TYR A 195 3.18 4.41 -1.69
C TYR A 195 3.64 3.81 -0.37
N TYR A 196 2.81 3.00 0.26
CA TYR A 196 3.12 2.42 1.55
C TYR A 196 4.18 1.30 1.46
N PHE A 197 3.94 0.27 0.66
CA PHE A 197 4.79 -0.91 0.63
C PHE A 197 6.10 -0.67 -0.14
N ARG A 198 6.04 0.00 -1.30
CA ARG A 198 7.22 0.20 -2.16
C ARG A 198 7.89 1.53 -1.87
N GLY A 199 7.10 2.58 -1.67
CA GLY A 199 7.64 3.91 -1.40
C GLY A 199 8.12 4.11 0.04
N PHE A 200 7.48 3.47 1.02
CA PHE A 200 7.77 3.68 2.44
C PHE A 200 8.46 2.47 3.11
N LEU A 201 7.95 1.24 2.97
CA LEU A 201 8.50 0.09 3.71
C LEU A 201 9.74 -0.55 3.06
N LEU A 202 9.70 -0.82 1.75
CA LEU A 202 10.82 -1.45 1.03
C LEU A 202 12.18 -0.74 1.19
N PRO A 203 12.28 0.61 1.12
CA PRO A 203 13.55 1.32 1.30
C PRO A 203 14.14 1.17 2.72
N ARG A 204 13.32 0.79 3.70
CA ARG A 204 13.69 0.68 5.11
C ARG A 204 14.16 -0.71 5.51
N LEU A 205 14.46 -1.55 4.52
CA LEU A 205 15.02 -2.89 4.66
C LEU A 205 16.48 -3.02 4.15
N PRO A 206 17.39 -2.04 4.40
CA PRO A 206 18.74 -2.10 3.83
C PRO A 206 19.54 -3.32 4.29
N GLN A 207 19.23 -3.87 5.47
CA GLN A 207 19.86 -5.09 6.00
C GLN A 207 19.61 -6.33 5.16
N LEU A 208 18.57 -6.35 4.31
CA LEU A 208 18.27 -7.48 3.44
C LEU A 208 18.93 -7.33 2.06
N GLY A 209 19.44 -6.14 1.71
CA GLY A 209 20.08 -5.87 0.42
C GLY A 209 19.21 -6.33 -0.75
N LYS A 210 19.79 -7.18 -1.62
CA LYS A 210 19.09 -7.76 -2.78
C LYS A 210 17.89 -8.66 -2.43
N TRP A 211 17.76 -9.09 -1.18
CA TRP A 211 16.60 -9.88 -0.73
C TRP A 211 15.43 -9.02 -0.25
N ALA A 212 15.63 -7.71 -0.09
CA ALA A 212 14.57 -6.79 0.34
C ALA A 212 13.33 -6.84 -0.57
N PRO A 213 13.45 -6.87 -1.92
CA PRO A 213 12.29 -6.96 -2.81
C PRO A 213 11.49 -8.24 -2.61
N LEU A 214 12.18 -9.39 -2.46
CA LEU A 214 11.52 -10.67 -2.22
C LEU A 214 10.80 -10.66 -0.87
N PHE A 215 11.48 -10.22 0.19
CA PHE A 215 10.89 -10.14 1.52
C PHE A 215 9.65 -9.24 1.56
N ASN A 216 9.74 -8.05 0.96
CA ASN A 216 8.61 -7.13 0.82
C ASN A 216 7.46 -7.74 0.02
N THR A 217 7.76 -8.42 -1.10
CA THR A 217 6.74 -9.07 -1.93
C THR A 217 6.06 -10.21 -1.18
N VAL A 218 6.79 -11.06 -0.47
CA VAL A 218 6.22 -12.14 0.34
C VAL A 218 5.28 -11.58 1.41
N LEU A 219 5.72 -10.58 2.17
CA LEU A 219 4.87 -9.97 3.20
C LEU A 219 3.66 -9.26 2.62
N PHE A 220 3.81 -8.59 1.47
CA PHE A 220 2.68 -7.98 0.76
C PHE A 220 1.69 -9.03 0.24
N SER A 221 2.17 -10.19 -0.23
CA SER A 221 1.30 -11.30 -0.61
C SER A 221 0.51 -11.84 0.58
N VAL A 222 1.17 -12.03 1.73
CA VAL A 222 0.54 -12.52 2.98
C VAL A 222 -0.42 -11.49 3.59
N TYR A 223 -0.14 -10.19 3.42
CA TYR A 223 -1.05 -9.10 3.82
C TYR A 223 -2.48 -9.28 3.28
N HIS A 224 -2.66 -10.01 2.17
CA HIS A 224 -3.95 -10.41 1.64
C HIS A 224 -4.55 -11.61 2.41
N PHE A 225 -4.72 -11.47 3.72
CA PHE A 225 -5.24 -12.53 4.60
C PHE A 225 -6.61 -13.08 4.18
N TRP A 226 -7.36 -12.35 3.36
CA TRP A 226 -8.63 -12.79 2.80
C TRP A 226 -8.49 -13.82 1.67
N ALA A 227 -7.33 -13.89 1.00
CA ALA A 227 -7.10 -14.82 -0.11
C ALA A 227 -5.76 -15.56 0.04
N PRO A 228 -5.53 -16.30 1.15
CA PRO A 228 -4.24 -16.92 1.46
C PRO A 228 -3.77 -17.94 0.41
N TRP A 229 -4.69 -18.58 -0.32
CA TRP A 229 -4.37 -19.51 -1.41
C TRP A 229 -3.62 -18.85 -2.59
N THR A 230 -3.78 -17.53 -2.76
CA THR A 230 -3.16 -16.77 -3.87
C THR A 230 -1.75 -16.25 -3.56
N VAL A 231 -1.20 -16.54 -2.37
CA VAL A 231 0.10 -15.98 -1.93
C VAL A 231 1.23 -16.32 -2.90
N LEU A 232 1.30 -17.57 -3.35
CA LEU A 232 2.33 -18.02 -4.30
C LEU A 232 2.21 -17.26 -5.62
N SER A 233 1.00 -17.16 -6.16
CA SER A 233 0.75 -16.47 -7.42
C SER A 233 1.10 -14.98 -7.34
N LYS A 234 0.70 -14.31 -6.26
CA LYS A 234 1.07 -12.91 -5.98
C LYS A 234 2.57 -12.69 -5.95
N ILE A 235 3.33 -13.61 -5.35
CA ILE A 235 4.81 -13.52 -5.37
C ILE A 235 5.31 -13.53 -6.81
N VAL A 236 4.84 -14.47 -7.63
CA VAL A 236 5.30 -14.62 -9.01
C VAL A 236 4.99 -13.39 -9.85
N PHE A 237 3.73 -12.92 -9.88
CA PHE A 237 3.35 -11.84 -10.78
C PHE A 237 3.76 -10.44 -10.29
N LEU A 238 4.01 -10.23 -8.99
CA LEU A 238 4.44 -8.92 -8.46
C LEU A 238 5.95 -8.74 -8.43
N LEU A 239 6.72 -9.80 -8.17
CA LEU A 239 8.14 -9.69 -7.85
C LEU A 239 8.96 -8.93 -8.91
N PRO A 240 8.75 -9.11 -10.24
CA PRO A 240 9.52 -8.38 -11.24
C PRO A 240 9.37 -6.85 -11.14
N GLY A 241 8.15 -6.36 -10.90
CA GLY A 241 7.93 -4.92 -10.72
C GLY A 241 8.53 -4.40 -9.41
N VAL A 242 8.38 -5.15 -8.31
CA VAL A 242 8.99 -4.77 -7.01
C VAL A 242 10.51 -4.73 -7.10
N TRP A 243 11.10 -5.74 -7.75
CA TRP A 243 12.53 -5.80 -7.99
C TRP A 243 13.01 -4.63 -8.86
N PHE A 244 12.26 -4.29 -9.91
CA PHE A 244 12.57 -3.13 -10.75
C PHE A 244 12.57 -1.83 -9.93
N VAL A 245 11.57 -1.61 -9.07
CA VAL A 245 11.50 -0.42 -8.21
C VAL A 245 12.70 -0.34 -7.29
N TRP A 246 13.07 -1.44 -6.63
CA TRP A 246 14.26 -1.49 -5.76
C TRP A 246 15.56 -1.26 -6.53
N TRP A 247 15.70 -1.84 -7.72
CA TRP A 247 16.94 -1.74 -8.49
C TRP A 247 17.12 -0.37 -9.16
N LYS A 248 16.01 0.21 -9.65
CA LYS A 248 16.03 1.46 -10.42
C LYS A 248 15.57 2.67 -9.63
N HIS A 249 15.14 2.50 -8.39
CA HIS A 249 14.63 3.57 -7.55
C HIS A 249 13.54 4.40 -8.23
N ASP A 250 12.62 3.72 -8.93
CA ASP A 250 11.54 4.36 -9.69
C ASP A 250 10.20 3.65 -9.48
N ILE A 251 9.45 4.11 -8.48
CA ILE A 251 8.13 3.57 -8.12
C ILE A 251 7.09 3.67 -9.24
N ARG A 252 7.29 4.53 -10.25
CA ARG A 252 6.32 4.68 -11.35
C ARG A 252 6.09 3.38 -12.10
N ALA A 253 7.10 2.51 -12.18
CA ALA A 253 6.97 1.21 -12.83
C ALA A 253 5.96 0.30 -12.12
N SER A 254 5.99 0.24 -10.78
CA SER A 254 5.03 -0.56 -10.03
C SER A 254 3.65 0.09 -9.95
N ILE A 255 3.55 1.43 -10.02
CA ILE A 255 2.27 2.13 -10.15
C ILE A 255 1.58 1.78 -11.48
N TRP A 256 2.34 1.70 -12.59
CA TRP A 256 1.79 1.21 -13.86
C TRP A 256 1.40 -0.25 -13.78
N MET A 257 2.21 -1.09 -13.14
CA MET A 257 1.96 -2.52 -13.03
C MET A 257 0.74 -2.82 -12.17
N HIS A 258 0.74 -2.40 -10.91
CA HIS A 258 -0.23 -2.85 -9.92
C HIS A 258 -1.55 -2.05 -9.99
N PRO A 259 -1.60 -0.74 -9.66
CA PRO A 259 -2.79 0.08 -9.91
C PRO A 259 -3.27 0.05 -11.36
N GLY A 260 -2.36 0.01 -12.34
CA GLY A 260 -2.75 -0.07 -13.76
C GLY A 260 -3.44 -1.40 -14.11
N SER A 261 -2.93 -2.54 -13.64
CA SER A 261 -3.61 -3.84 -13.84
C SER A 261 -4.94 -3.89 -13.09
N ALA A 262 -5.05 -3.32 -11.89
CA ALA A 262 -6.31 -3.24 -11.15
C ALA A 262 -7.36 -2.40 -11.90
N LEU A 263 -6.95 -1.28 -12.50
CA LEU A 263 -7.82 -0.41 -13.28
C LEU A 263 -8.29 -1.12 -14.54
N LEU A 264 -7.36 -1.79 -15.24
CA LEU A 264 -7.66 -2.57 -16.44
C LEU A 264 -8.65 -3.70 -16.13
N ALA A 265 -8.40 -4.48 -15.08
CA ALA A 265 -9.26 -5.59 -14.69
C ALA A 265 -10.66 -5.12 -14.29
N THR A 266 -10.76 -4.07 -13.47
CA THR A 266 -12.07 -3.55 -13.01
C THR A 266 -12.86 -2.94 -14.16
N THR A 267 -12.19 -2.20 -15.06
CA THR A 267 -12.84 -1.64 -16.26
C THR A 267 -13.29 -2.74 -17.21
N GLY A 268 -12.45 -3.76 -17.44
CA GLY A 268 -12.79 -4.92 -18.26
C GLY A 268 -13.99 -5.68 -17.70
N GLY A 269 -14.03 -5.91 -16.38
CA GLY A 269 -15.17 -6.54 -15.69
C GLY A 269 -16.45 -5.71 -15.82
N LEU A 270 -16.37 -4.39 -15.64
CA LEU A 270 -17.51 -3.49 -15.85
C LEU A 270 -18.06 -3.57 -17.28
N ILE A 271 -17.19 -3.57 -18.29
CA ILE A 271 -17.58 -3.72 -19.70
C ILE A 271 -18.24 -5.08 -19.92
N ALA A 272 -17.62 -6.16 -19.44
CA ALA A 272 -18.13 -7.52 -19.61
C ALA A 272 -19.52 -7.69 -19.00
N VAL A 273 -19.72 -7.24 -17.76
CA VAL A 273 -21.04 -7.22 -17.10
C VAL A 273 -22.03 -6.35 -17.88
N SER A 274 -21.63 -5.17 -18.36
CA SER A 274 -22.51 -4.28 -19.14
C SER A 274 -22.96 -4.90 -20.46
N MET A 275 -22.15 -5.78 -21.05
CA MET A 275 -22.45 -6.49 -22.29
C MET A 275 -23.16 -7.83 -22.07
N GLY A 276 -23.42 -8.23 -20.82
CA GLY A 276 -24.04 -9.53 -20.49
C GLY A 276 -23.13 -10.73 -20.78
N LEU A 277 -21.80 -10.52 -20.73
CA LEU A 277 -20.79 -11.57 -20.92
C LEU A 277 -20.43 -12.29 -19.60
N MET A 278 -21.02 -11.85 -18.49
CA MET A 278 -20.85 -12.34 -17.12
C MET A 278 -22.19 -12.36 -16.42
#